data_AF-A0A821JZP1-F1
#
_entry.id   AF-A0A821JZP1-F1
#
_cell.length_a   1.000
_cell.length_b   1.000
_cell.length_c   1.000
_cell.angle_alpha   90.00
_cell.angle_beta   90.00
_cell.angle_gamma   90.00
#
_symmetry.space_group_name_H-M   'P 1'
#
loop_
_entity.id
_entity.type
_entity.pdbx_description
1 polymer ?
#
loop_
_entity_poly.entity_id
_entity_poly.type
_entity_poly.pdbx_seq_one_letter_code
_entity_poly.pdbx_strand_id
1 'polypeptide(L)' 'MVRYFATLREQSEDILTLKGLTPSGTLPLGTLEGGKIAIDQ' A
#
# COMPACT_ATOMS: atom_id res chain seq x y z
N MET A 1 6.99 14.74 -20.39
CA MET A 1 6.39 13.39 -20.35
C MET A 1 5.66 13.11 -19.02
N VAL A 2 4.74 13.99 -18.57
CA VAL A 2 4.22 13.99 -17.18
C VAL A 2 2.68 13.92 -17.09
N ARG A 3 1.94 14.20 -18.18
CA ARG A 3 0.46 14.24 -18.15
C ARG A 3 -0.25 12.91 -18.41
N TYR A 4 0.40 11.94 -19.07
CA TYR A 4 -0.27 10.68 -19.46
C TYR A 4 -0.46 9.70 -18.29
N PHE A 5 0.39 9.78 -17.25
CA PHE A 5 0.40 8.81 -16.16
C PHE A 5 0.00 9.41 -14.80
N ALA A 6 -0.47 10.66 -14.77
CA ALA A 6 -0.90 11.31 -13.52
C ALA A 6 -2.10 10.56 -12.90
N THR A 7 -3.12 10.24 -13.70
CA THR A 7 -4.27 9.46 -13.25
C THR A 7 -3.87 8.06 -12.81
N LEU A 8 -2.95 7.40 -13.52
CA LEU A 8 -2.51 6.05 -13.14
C LEU A 8 -1.76 6.05 -11.81
N ARG A 9 -0.94 7.08 -11.57
CA ARG A 9 -0.23 7.25 -10.30
C ARG A 9 -1.21 7.50 -9.14
N GLU A 10 -2.16 8.41 -9.31
CA GLU A 10 -3.18 8.72 -8.32
C GLU A 10 -4.00 7.48 -7.95
N GLN A 11 -4.51 6.76 -8.96
CA GLN A 11 -5.24 5.51 -8.74
C GLN A 11 -4.37 4.43 -8.07
N SER A 12 -3.08 4.37 -8.37
CA SER A 12 -2.15 3.44 -7.72
C SER A 12 -1.95 3.79 -6.24
N GLU A 13 -1.81 5.06 -5.89
CA GLU A 13 -1.66 5.53 -4.50
C GLU A 13 -2.93 5.26 -3.68
N ASP A 14 -4.10 5.45 -4.28
CA ASP A 14 -5.41 5.12 -3.66
C ASP A 14 -5.51 3.62 -3.37
N ILE A 15 -5.15 2.77 -4.34
CA ILE A 15 -5.18 1.31 -4.17
C ILE A 15 -4.21 0.85 -3.08
N LEU A 16 -2.99 1.41 -3.03
CA LEU A 16 -2.01 1.07 -2.00
C LEU A 16 -2.52 1.46 -0.61
N THR A 17 -3.11 2.64 -0.49
CA THR A 17 -3.71 3.13 0.76
C THR A 17 -4.87 2.24 1.19
N LEU A 18 -5.78 1.88 0.28
CA LEU A 18 -6.89 0.96 0.55
C LEU A 18 -6.42 -0.45 0.95
N LYS A 19 -5.25 -0.87 0.47
CA LYS A 19 -4.61 -2.13 0.86
C LYS A 19 -3.81 -2.03 2.16
N GLY A 20 -3.75 -0.85 2.80
CA GLY A 20 -2.93 -0.62 3.99
C GLY A 20 -1.42 -0.68 3.73
N LEU A 21 -1.00 -0.45 2.48
CA LEU A 21 0.40 -0.46 2.06
C LEU A 21 0.96 0.97 2.04
N THR A 22 2.28 1.08 2.17
CA THR A 22 3.00 2.33 1.94
C THR A 22 2.90 2.75 0.47
N PRO A 23 3.19 4.02 0.12
CA PRO A 23 3.25 4.47 -1.28
C PRO A 23 4.27 3.72 -2.15
N SER A 24 5.20 2.96 -1.53
CA SER A 24 6.15 2.09 -2.21
C SER A 24 5.66 0.64 -2.38
N GLY A 25 4.45 0.32 -1.90
CA GLY A 25 3.85 -1.01 -2.00
C GLY A 25 4.30 -2.01 -0.92
N THR A 26 4.96 -1.54 0.14
CA THR A 26 5.37 -2.39 1.26
C THR A 26 4.40 -2.26 2.43
N LEU A 27 4.34 -3.28 3.28
CA LEU A 27 3.61 -3.16 4.54
C LEU A 27 4.34 -2.17 5.46
N PRO A 28 3.62 -1.32 6.20
CA PRO A 28 4.21 -0.48 7.24
C PRO A 28 4.98 -1.31 8.26
N LEU A 29 6.05 -0.73 8.81
CA LEU A 29 6.81 -1.36 9.90
C LEU A 29 5.86 -1.60 11.09
N GLY A 30 5.93 -2.78 11.69
CA GLY A 30 5.04 -3.16 12.79
C GLY A 30 3.76 -3.91 12.35
N THR A 31 3.32 -3.82 11.09
CA THR A 31 2.09 -4.50 10.64
C THR A 31 2.16 -6.02 10.77
N LEU A 32 3.34 -6.62 10.67
CA LEU A 32 3.55 -8.07 10.80
C LEU A 32 4.36 -8.45 12.04
N GLU A 33 4.58 -7.54 13.00
CA GLU A 33 5.38 -7.85 14.20
C GLU A 33 4.80 -8.99 15.05
N GLY A 34 3.52 -9.35 14.89
CA GLY A 34 2.88 -10.52 15.49
C GLY A 34 2.81 -11.78 14.61
N GLY A 35 3.42 -11.78 13.42
CA GLY A 35 3.43 -12.93 12.50
C GLY A 35 2.03 -13.37 12.02
N LYS A 36 1.88 -14.64 11.62
CA LYS A 36 0.61 -15.20 11.13
C LYS A 36 -0.55 -15.11 12.15
N ILE A 37 -0.23 -15.05 13.43
CA ILE A 37 -1.22 -15.02 14.52
C ILE A 37 -1.95 -13.66 14.53
N ALA A 38 -1.25 -12.57 14.20
CA ALA A 38 -1.84 -11.23 14.18
C ALA A 38 -2.75 -10.95 12.96
N ILE A 39 -2.64 -11.74 11.90
CA ILE A 39 -3.44 -11.58 10.66
C ILE A 39 -4.65 -12.52 10.59
N ASP A 40 -4.77 -13.47 11.54
CA ASP A 40 -5.82 -14.50 11.58
C ASP A 40 -6.81 -14.27 12.76
N GLN A 41 -6.73 -13.09 13.41
CA GLN A 41 -7.61 -12.68 14.52
C GLN A 41 -8.64 -11.64 14.08
#